data_AF-A0AAI9SVF0-F1
#
_entry.id   AF-A0AAI9SVF0-F1
#
_cell.length_a   1.000
_cell.length_b   1.000
_cell.length_c   1.000
_cell.angle_alpha   90.00
_cell.angle_beta   90.00
_cell.angle_gamma   90.00
#
_symmetry.space_group_name_H-M   'P 1'
#
loop_
_entity.id
_entity.type
_entity.pdbx_description
1 polymer ?
#
loop_
_entity_poly.entity_id
_entity_poly.type
_entity_poly.pdbx_seq_one_letter_code
_entity_poly.pdbx_strand_id
1 'polypeptide(L)'
;MSNPYKVQDFNNQNSYEMNNVGGDSSYNYDTKQYSSSNEDDFVQFMNEIQDINAQLDNYSQIINVIDNKQKSFLYNIDLNDEDTEYSSQQIDSLVGEAQSLQLDLKTRIKNVQVQAIHSKDQTKVDQAETCRKRFLDLIQDYRLVEAKNKEQSKEQAARQYQIIKPDATQEEINAVVEDGGTQYFQQALLQSNRRGEARSVLDEVQVRHRELLKMEKTMAELTQLFHDMEELVIEQDQPIQHIEEQVGTAQHDIEQGVGHTDKAVSSARSARKKKIWCAVICIICIIIVVVIIAAYFGSKK
;
A
#
# COMPACT_ATOMS: atom_id res chain seq x y z
N MET A 1 24.00 40.97 -46.14
CA MET A 1 25.40 40.63 -45.81
C MET A 1 25.46 39.14 -45.47
N SER A 2 26.23 38.43 -46.28
CA SER A 2 26.95 37.16 -46.11
C SER A 2 26.47 36.11 -45.08
N ASN A 3 25.98 34.98 -45.63
CA ASN A 3 26.22 33.61 -45.13
C ASN A 3 27.75 33.36 -45.09
N PRO A 4 28.33 32.62 -44.11
CA PRO A 4 28.69 31.23 -44.42
C PRO A 4 29.01 30.33 -43.20
N TYR A 5 28.23 29.28 -42.94
CA TYR A 5 28.82 28.02 -42.46
C TYR A 5 28.23 26.86 -43.25
N LYS A 6 28.87 26.62 -44.41
CA LYS A 6 28.79 25.37 -45.16
C LYS A 6 29.80 24.38 -44.59
N VAL A 7 29.35 23.14 -44.53
CA VAL A 7 30.11 21.90 -44.36
C VAL A 7 31.24 21.80 -45.38
N GLN A 8 32.41 21.33 -44.96
CA GLN A 8 33.43 20.75 -45.83
C GLN A 8 34.21 19.64 -45.09
N ASP A 9 34.02 18.41 -45.54
CA ASP A 9 34.85 17.24 -45.27
C ASP A 9 36.28 17.46 -45.79
N PHE A 10 37.28 17.05 -45.00
CA PHE A 10 38.60 16.67 -45.52
C PHE A 10 39.17 15.52 -44.69
N ASN A 11 39.24 14.35 -45.33
CA ASN A 11 40.16 13.27 -45.00
C ASN A 11 41.59 13.82 -44.90
N ASN A 12 42.32 13.45 -43.85
CA ASN A 12 43.76 13.26 -44.00
C ASN A 12 44.31 12.20 -43.03
N GLN A 13 44.85 11.16 -43.64
CA GLN A 13 45.76 10.20 -43.04
C GLN A 13 46.95 10.94 -42.43
N ASN A 14 47.41 10.52 -41.25
CA ASN A 14 48.84 10.49 -40.99
C ASN A 14 49.16 9.42 -39.95
N SER A 15 49.78 8.37 -40.48
CA SER A 15 50.56 7.37 -39.76
C SER A 15 51.76 8.00 -39.08
N TYR A 16 52.01 7.62 -37.83
CA TYR A 16 53.36 7.66 -37.26
C TYR A 16 53.62 6.31 -36.60
N GLU A 17 54.36 5.47 -37.31
CA GLU A 17 54.97 4.25 -36.77
C GLU A 17 56.27 4.56 -36.03
N MET A 18 56.56 3.69 -35.06
CA MET A 18 57.83 3.38 -34.38
C MET A 18 58.43 4.38 -33.36
N ASN A 19 58.53 3.91 -32.11
CA ASN A 19 59.77 3.22 -31.73
C ASN A 19 59.59 2.25 -30.54
N ASN A 20 60.13 1.06 -30.75
CA ASN A 20 60.21 -0.06 -29.82
C ASN A 20 61.43 0.13 -28.90
N VAL A 21 61.22 0.20 -27.59
CA VAL A 21 62.29 0.01 -26.60
C VAL A 21 61.77 -0.93 -25.53
N GLY A 22 62.32 -2.15 -25.57
CA GLY A 22 62.02 -3.22 -24.62
C GLY A 22 62.47 -2.86 -23.20
N GLY A 23 61.60 -3.18 -22.26
CA GLY A 23 61.84 -3.17 -20.83
C GLY A 23 60.91 -4.20 -20.20
N ASP A 24 61.44 -5.39 -20.01
CA ASP A 24 60.83 -6.54 -19.36
C ASP A 24 60.31 -6.17 -17.96
N SER A 25 58.99 -6.26 -17.76
CA SER A 25 58.33 -6.31 -16.45
C SER A 25 56.90 -6.78 -16.67
N SER A 26 56.75 -8.09 -16.78
CA SER A 26 55.46 -8.79 -16.70
C SER A 26 54.89 -8.60 -15.28
N TYR A 27 54.14 -7.52 -15.08
CA TYR A 27 53.19 -7.45 -13.96
C TYR A 27 51.99 -8.30 -14.35
N ASN A 28 52.07 -9.56 -13.94
CA ASN A 28 50.95 -10.48 -13.95
C ASN A 28 49.93 -9.94 -12.92
N TYR A 29 49.03 -9.07 -13.36
CA TYR A 29 47.81 -8.80 -12.62
C TYR A 29 46.97 -10.07 -12.70
N ASP A 30 47.14 -10.91 -11.68
CA ASP A 30 46.22 -11.97 -11.32
C ASP A 30 44.89 -11.30 -10.97
N THR A 31 44.11 -11.00 -12.01
CA THR A 31 42.71 -10.63 -11.87
C THR A 31 42.03 -11.89 -11.38
N LYS A 32 41.96 -12.01 -10.05
CA LYS A 32 41.10 -12.99 -9.39
C LYS A 32 39.69 -12.74 -9.90
N GLN A 33 39.30 -13.53 -10.89
CA GLN A 33 37.97 -13.62 -11.46
C GLN A 33 37.09 -14.37 -10.45
N TYR A 34 36.83 -13.73 -9.32
CA TYR A 34 35.99 -14.22 -8.23
C TYR A 34 35.16 -13.05 -7.69
N SER A 35 34.19 -12.56 -8.46
CA SER A 35 33.13 -11.65 -7.97
C SER A 35 31.91 -11.54 -8.89
N SER A 36 32.01 -11.83 -10.20
CA SER A 36 30.88 -11.65 -11.14
C SER A 36 29.62 -12.45 -10.77
N SER A 37 29.75 -13.72 -10.35
CA SER A 37 28.57 -14.60 -10.18
C SER A 37 27.64 -14.20 -9.02
N ASN A 38 28.18 -13.64 -7.94
CA ASN A 38 27.37 -13.23 -6.78
C ASN A 38 26.72 -11.86 -6.99
N GLU A 39 27.38 -10.99 -7.75
CA GLU A 39 26.82 -9.69 -8.13
C GLU A 39 25.67 -9.87 -9.13
N ASP A 40 25.84 -10.78 -10.10
CA ASP A 40 24.79 -11.14 -11.05
C ASP A 40 23.57 -11.79 -10.35
N ASP A 41 23.78 -12.66 -9.36
CA ASP A 41 22.71 -13.27 -8.56
C ASP A 41 21.94 -12.26 -7.69
N PHE A 42 22.64 -11.30 -7.09
CA PHE A 42 21.99 -10.22 -6.33
C PHE A 42 21.17 -9.30 -7.24
N VAL A 43 21.71 -8.94 -8.40
CA VAL A 43 20.99 -8.13 -9.40
C VAL A 43 19.74 -8.84 -9.89
N GLN A 44 19.82 -10.14 -10.20
CA GLN A 44 18.66 -10.93 -10.61
C GLN A 44 17.59 -10.98 -9.51
N PHE A 45 17.98 -11.18 -8.26
CA PHE A 45 17.07 -11.15 -7.12
C PHE A 45 16.37 -9.80 -6.98
N MET A 46 17.12 -8.68 -7.08
CA MET A 46 16.54 -7.34 -6.94
C MET A 46 15.60 -7.00 -8.10
N ASN A 47 15.89 -7.47 -9.31
CA ASN A 47 14.97 -7.32 -10.44
C ASN A 47 13.65 -8.06 -10.20
N GLU A 48 13.71 -9.27 -9.61
CA GLU A 48 12.51 -10.03 -9.23
C GLU A 48 11.70 -9.31 -8.15
N ILE A 49 12.36 -8.76 -7.12
CA ILE A 49 11.71 -7.93 -6.09
C ILE A 49 11.02 -6.70 -6.70
N GLN A 50 11.68 -6.03 -7.65
CA GLN A 50 11.11 -4.87 -8.32
C GLN A 50 9.87 -5.26 -9.13
N ASP A 51 9.91 -6.38 -9.84
CA ASP A 51 8.78 -6.85 -10.62
C ASP A 51 7.60 -7.31 -9.75
N ILE A 52 7.87 -8.00 -8.62
CA ILE A 52 6.87 -8.30 -7.59
C ILE A 52 6.21 -7.02 -7.09
N ASN A 53 6.99 -5.98 -6.79
CA ASN A 53 6.44 -4.71 -6.32
C ASN A 53 5.56 -4.01 -7.38
N ALA A 54 5.94 -4.07 -8.66
CA ALA A 54 5.12 -3.54 -9.74
C ALA A 54 3.80 -4.34 -9.90
N GLN A 55 3.84 -5.66 -9.72
CA GLN A 55 2.64 -6.48 -9.69
C GLN A 55 1.76 -6.18 -8.47
N LEU A 56 2.34 -5.89 -7.30
CA LEU A 56 1.59 -5.44 -6.13
C LEU A 56 0.91 -4.08 -6.37
N ASP A 57 1.56 -3.17 -7.10
CA ASP A 57 0.93 -1.91 -7.55
C ASP A 57 -0.27 -2.18 -8.46
N ASN A 58 -0.11 -3.06 -9.46
CA ASN A 58 -1.21 -3.47 -10.33
C ASN A 58 -2.36 -4.11 -9.54
N TYR A 59 -2.05 -4.99 -8.59
CA TYR A 59 -3.04 -5.62 -7.73
C TYR A 59 -3.84 -4.57 -6.92
N SER A 60 -3.16 -3.57 -6.36
CA SER A 60 -3.82 -2.44 -5.69
C SER A 60 -4.75 -1.66 -6.63
N GLN A 61 -4.33 -1.44 -7.88
CA GLN A 61 -5.17 -0.77 -8.88
C GLN A 61 -6.41 -1.60 -9.22
N ILE A 62 -6.27 -2.91 -9.41
CA ILE A 62 -7.39 -3.82 -9.68
C ILE A 62 -8.40 -3.77 -8.53
N ILE A 63 -7.95 -3.83 -7.27
CA ILE A 63 -8.83 -3.71 -6.09
C ILE A 63 -9.63 -2.40 -6.14
N ASN A 64 -8.99 -1.28 -6.44
CA ASN A 64 -9.67 0.01 -6.55
C ASN A 64 -10.69 0.04 -7.71
N VAL A 65 -10.39 -0.59 -8.84
CA VAL A 65 -11.33 -0.68 -9.96
C VAL A 65 -12.53 -1.55 -9.59
N ILE A 66 -12.31 -2.70 -8.94
CA ILE A 66 -13.38 -3.57 -8.44
C ILE A 66 -14.30 -2.81 -7.49
N ASP A 67 -13.73 -2.10 -6.50
CA ASP A 67 -14.49 -1.29 -5.54
C ASP A 67 -15.39 -0.26 -6.24
N ASN A 68 -14.83 0.49 -7.20
CA ASN A 68 -15.59 1.49 -7.95
C ASN A 68 -16.68 0.87 -8.84
N LYS A 69 -16.41 -0.29 -9.43
CA LYS A 69 -17.37 -1.01 -10.28
C LYS A 69 -18.50 -1.60 -9.44
N GLN A 70 -18.21 -2.23 -8.31
CA GLN A 70 -19.22 -2.75 -7.37
C GLN A 70 -20.09 -1.62 -6.80
N LYS A 71 -19.50 -0.47 -6.43
CA LYS A 71 -20.28 0.73 -6.04
C LYS A 71 -21.16 1.25 -7.16
N SER A 72 -20.62 1.33 -8.39
CA SER A 72 -21.41 1.75 -9.55
C SER A 72 -22.56 0.78 -9.81
N PHE A 73 -22.31 -0.53 -9.70
CA PHE A 73 -23.33 -1.57 -9.80
C PHE A 73 -24.37 -1.47 -8.67
N LEU A 74 -23.99 -0.97 -7.49
CA LEU A 74 -24.92 -0.71 -6.40
C LEU A 74 -26.01 0.30 -6.76
N TYR A 75 -25.63 1.39 -7.43
CA TYR A 75 -26.53 2.52 -7.68
C TYR A 75 -27.24 2.52 -9.04
N ASN A 76 -26.83 1.65 -9.98
CA ASN A 76 -27.30 1.69 -11.37
C ASN A 76 -28.17 0.49 -11.81
N ILE A 77 -28.80 -0.28 -10.90
CA ILE A 77 -29.67 -1.42 -11.32
C ILE A 77 -31.03 -0.97 -11.92
N ASP A 78 -31.33 0.32 -11.93
CA ASP A 78 -32.48 0.84 -12.71
C ASP A 78 -32.24 0.80 -14.24
N LEU A 79 -31.09 0.28 -14.70
CA LEU A 79 -30.73 0.13 -16.11
C LEU A 79 -31.18 -1.23 -16.67
N ASN A 80 -31.51 -1.24 -17.96
CA ASN A 80 -31.98 -2.42 -18.71
C ASN A 80 -31.16 -3.68 -18.39
N ASP A 81 -31.79 -4.86 -18.43
CA ASP A 81 -31.18 -6.17 -18.10
C ASP A 81 -29.79 -6.39 -18.77
N GLU A 82 -29.61 -5.90 -19.99
CA GLU A 82 -28.37 -5.99 -20.76
C GLU A 82 -27.19 -5.21 -20.13
N ASP A 83 -27.43 -4.04 -19.57
CA ASP A 83 -26.40 -3.22 -18.91
C ASP A 83 -25.98 -3.80 -17.55
N THR A 84 -26.94 -4.43 -16.85
CA THR A 84 -26.70 -5.13 -15.59
C THR A 84 -25.82 -6.36 -15.80
N GLU A 85 -26.13 -7.18 -16.82
CA GLU A 85 -25.33 -8.36 -17.15
C GLU A 85 -23.91 -7.98 -17.62
N TYR A 86 -23.78 -6.97 -18.48
CA TYR A 86 -22.48 -6.46 -18.92
C TYR A 86 -21.61 -5.94 -17.76
N SER A 87 -22.21 -5.26 -16.79
CA SER A 87 -21.50 -4.76 -15.62
C SER A 87 -21.05 -5.89 -14.69
N SER A 88 -21.91 -6.89 -14.47
CA SER A 88 -21.56 -8.08 -13.68
C SER A 88 -20.40 -8.86 -14.31
N GLN A 89 -20.41 -9.05 -15.65
CA GLN A 89 -19.31 -9.71 -16.36
C GLN A 89 -17.97 -8.97 -16.24
N GLN A 90 -17.97 -7.64 -16.25
CA GLN A 90 -16.74 -6.86 -16.03
C GLN A 90 -16.19 -7.05 -14.61
N ILE A 91 -17.06 -7.08 -13.60
CA ILE A 91 -16.66 -7.34 -12.21
C ILE A 91 -16.07 -8.76 -12.12
N ASP A 92 -16.75 -9.77 -12.68
CA ASP A 92 -16.29 -11.15 -12.68
C ASP A 92 -14.91 -11.29 -13.36
N SER A 93 -14.69 -10.59 -14.47
CA SER A 93 -13.38 -10.57 -15.16
C SER A 93 -12.28 -9.98 -14.28
N LEU A 94 -12.54 -8.86 -13.60
CA LEU A 94 -11.55 -8.21 -12.73
C LEU A 94 -11.25 -9.06 -11.49
N VAL A 95 -12.27 -9.71 -10.92
CA VAL A 95 -12.10 -10.65 -9.80
C VAL A 95 -11.24 -11.83 -10.24
N GLY A 96 -11.47 -12.39 -11.43
CA GLY A 96 -10.64 -13.45 -12.00
C GLY A 96 -9.18 -13.01 -12.25
N GLU A 97 -8.98 -11.80 -12.74
CA GLU A 97 -7.65 -11.19 -12.91
C GLU A 97 -6.93 -11.04 -11.56
N ALA A 98 -7.63 -10.51 -10.55
CA ALA A 98 -7.12 -10.38 -9.19
C ALA A 98 -6.70 -11.74 -8.60
N GLN A 99 -7.53 -12.78 -8.77
CA GLN A 99 -7.24 -14.14 -8.30
C GLN A 99 -6.00 -14.73 -8.98
N SER A 100 -5.87 -14.55 -10.30
CA SER A 100 -4.69 -15.01 -11.04
C SER A 100 -3.43 -14.32 -10.53
N LEU A 101 -3.50 -13.01 -10.31
CA LEU A 101 -2.37 -12.21 -9.82
C LEU A 101 -1.99 -12.58 -8.37
N GLN A 102 -2.98 -12.86 -7.52
CA GLN A 102 -2.76 -13.35 -6.15
C GLN A 102 -1.99 -14.67 -6.12
N LEU A 103 -2.32 -15.62 -7.00
CA LEU A 103 -1.64 -16.92 -7.09
C LEU A 103 -0.20 -16.76 -7.58
N ASP A 104 0.03 -15.90 -8.56
CA ASP A 104 1.36 -15.56 -9.08
C ASP A 104 2.21 -14.91 -7.99
N LEU A 105 1.71 -13.83 -7.38
CA LEU A 105 2.37 -13.11 -6.28
C LEU A 105 2.70 -14.03 -5.10
N LYS A 106 1.75 -14.89 -4.67
CA LYS A 106 2.00 -15.89 -3.61
C LYS A 106 3.19 -16.77 -3.95
N THR A 107 3.23 -17.30 -5.17
CA THR A 107 4.29 -18.22 -5.61
C THR A 107 5.64 -17.52 -5.70
N ARG A 108 5.67 -16.32 -6.30
CA ARG A 108 6.89 -15.52 -6.48
C ARG A 108 7.46 -15.02 -5.16
N ILE A 109 6.61 -14.50 -4.27
CA ILE A 109 7.00 -14.06 -2.92
C ILE A 109 7.60 -15.23 -2.14
N LYS A 110 6.95 -16.41 -2.19
CA LYS A 110 7.49 -17.61 -1.55
C LYS A 110 8.86 -18.00 -2.11
N ASN A 111 9.03 -17.94 -3.43
CA ASN A 111 10.30 -18.26 -4.08
C ASN A 111 11.43 -17.30 -3.66
N VAL A 112 11.18 -15.99 -3.64
CA VAL A 112 12.21 -15.01 -3.21
C VAL A 112 12.54 -15.14 -1.74
N GLN A 113 11.58 -15.49 -0.87
CA GLN A 113 11.87 -15.77 0.54
C GLN A 113 12.80 -16.98 0.69
N VAL A 114 12.50 -18.09 -0.01
CA VAL A 114 13.35 -19.29 0.02
C VAL A 114 14.76 -18.99 -0.51
N GLN A 115 14.87 -18.26 -1.62
CA GLN A 115 16.17 -17.84 -2.17
C GLN A 115 16.95 -16.96 -1.20
N ALA A 116 16.29 -15.99 -0.55
CA ALA A 116 16.89 -15.10 0.43
C ALA A 116 17.47 -15.88 1.62
N ILE A 117 16.70 -16.83 2.18
CA ILE A 117 17.14 -17.69 3.29
C ILE A 117 18.37 -18.53 2.88
N HIS A 118 18.35 -19.14 1.69
CA HIS A 118 19.48 -19.94 1.22
C HIS A 118 20.74 -19.12 0.98
N SER A 119 20.59 -17.86 0.54
CA SER A 119 21.72 -16.96 0.31
C SER A 119 22.39 -16.47 1.60
N LYS A 120 21.71 -16.56 2.75
CA LYS A 120 22.13 -15.98 4.04
C LYS A 120 22.44 -14.47 3.97
N ASP A 121 21.86 -13.77 3.00
CA ASP A 121 21.97 -12.33 2.83
C ASP A 121 20.78 -11.66 3.53
N GLN A 122 21.06 -10.95 4.63
CA GLN A 122 20.03 -10.25 5.41
C GLN A 122 19.27 -9.22 4.56
N THR A 123 19.94 -8.57 3.60
CA THR A 123 19.30 -7.59 2.72
C THR A 123 18.23 -8.25 1.86
N LYS A 124 18.52 -9.44 1.31
CA LYS A 124 17.54 -10.20 0.51
C LYS A 124 16.36 -10.65 1.37
N VAL A 125 16.61 -11.07 2.61
CA VAL A 125 15.56 -11.47 3.56
C VAL A 125 14.64 -10.29 3.86
N ASP A 126 15.21 -9.12 4.18
CA ASP A 126 14.43 -7.92 4.52
C ASP A 126 13.57 -7.45 3.33
N GLN A 127 14.10 -7.51 2.10
CA GLN A 127 13.34 -7.15 0.89
C GLN A 127 12.20 -8.14 0.60
N ALA A 128 12.46 -9.45 0.73
CA ALA A 128 11.42 -10.46 0.55
C ALA A 128 10.31 -10.34 1.61
N GLU A 129 10.67 -10.09 2.87
CA GLU A 129 9.71 -9.84 3.95
C GLU A 129 8.90 -8.56 3.73
N THR A 130 9.52 -7.51 3.19
CA THR A 130 8.82 -6.27 2.83
C THR A 130 7.75 -6.52 1.76
N CYS A 131 8.08 -7.29 0.71
CA CYS A 131 7.11 -7.67 -0.32
C CYS A 131 5.96 -8.49 0.26
N ARG A 132 6.26 -9.45 1.14
CA ARG A 132 5.24 -10.27 1.81
C ARG A 132 4.29 -9.43 2.67
N LYS A 133 4.83 -8.55 3.53
CA LYS A 133 4.02 -7.65 4.38
C LYS A 133 3.11 -6.78 3.52
N ARG A 134 3.65 -6.19 2.46
CA ARG A 134 2.88 -5.39 1.52
C ARG A 134 1.76 -6.19 0.85
N PHE A 135 2.01 -7.46 0.49
CA PHE A 135 0.98 -8.32 -0.06
C PHE A 135 -0.13 -8.65 0.95
N LEU A 136 0.22 -8.94 2.20
CA LEU A 136 -0.73 -9.14 3.29
C LEU A 136 -1.60 -7.90 3.53
N ASP A 137 -0.99 -6.72 3.53
CA ASP A 137 -1.72 -5.45 3.68
C ASP A 137 -2.74 -5.27 2.54
N LEU A 138 -2.35 -5.52 1.28
CA LEU A 138 -3.27 -5.44 0.14
C LEU A 138 -4.39 -6.49 0.17
N ILE A 139 -4.10 -7.71 0.64
CA ILE A 139 -5.14 -8.74 0.86
C ILE A 139 -6.13 -8.25 1.91
N GLN A 140 -5.64 -7.68 3.01
CA GLN A 140 -6.48 -7.15 4.08
C GLN A 140 -7.33 -5.97 3.59
N ASP A 141 -6.77 -5.05 2.82
CA ASP A 141 -7.49 -3.94 2.21
C ASP A 141 -8.61 -4.45 1.28
N TYR A 142 -8.32 -5.46 0.45
CA TYR A 142 -9.33 -6.04 -0.42
C TYR A 142 -10.46 -6.70 0.38
N ARG A 143 -10.15 -7.41 1.47
CA ARG A 143 -11.17 -7.98 2.38
C ARG A 143 -12.06 -6.90 2.99
N LEU A 144 -11.52 -5.74 3.33
CA LEU A 144 -12.30 -4.61 3.87
C LEU A 144 -13.21 -3.99 2.80
N VAL A 145 -12.71 -3.86 1.56
CA VAL A 145 -13.52 -3.43 0.41
C VAL A 145 -14.70 -4.38 0.18
N GLU A 146 -14.45 -5.68 0.11
CA GLU A 146 -15.48 -6.70 -0.08
C GLU A 146 -16.49 -6.72 1.07
N ALA A 147 -16.02 -6.65 2.33
CA ALA A 147 -16.91 -6.57 3.50
C ALA A 147 -17.84 -5.35 3.45
N LYS A 148 -17.31 -4.20 3.03
CA LYS A 148 -18.09 -2.96 2.88
C LYS A 148 -19.11 -3.08 1.76
N ASN A 149 -18.70 -3.56 0.59
CA ASN A 149 -19.60 -3.68 -0.58
C ASN A 149 -20.69 -4.74 -0.34
N LYS A 150 -20.36 -5.80 0.41
CA LYS A 150 -21.33 -6.77 0.93
C LYS A 150 -22.37 -6.09 1.82
N GLU A 151 -21.95 -5.33 2.83
CA GLU A 151 -22.89 -4.65 3.74
C GLU A 151 -23.81 -3.68 2.99
N GLN A 152 -23.24 -2.88 2.09
CA GLN A 152 -24.03 -1.95 1.27
C GLN A 152 -25.04 -2.68 0.37
N SER A 153 -24.67 -3.83 -0.18
CA SER A 153 -25.57 -4.67 -0.99
C SER A 153 -26.71 -5.25 -0.15
N LYS A 154 -26.45 -5.67 1.09
CA LYS A 154 -27.48 -6.10 2.04
C LYS A 154 -28.47 -4.98 2.35
N GLU A 155 -27.97 -3.78 2.65
CA GLU A 155 -28.82 -2.61 2.92
C GLU A 155 -29.71 -2.23 1.73
N GLN A 156 -29.22 -2.36 0.50
CA GLN A 156 -30.03 -2.08 -0.69
C GLN A 156 -31.10 -3.15 -0.93
N ALA A 157 -30.75 -4.43 -0.81
CA ALA A 157 -31.72 -5.53 -0.92
C ALA A 157 -32.84 -5.41 0.14
N ALA A 158 -32.48 -5.04 1.37
CA ALA A 158 -33.45 -4.76 2.44
C ALA A 158 -34.40 -3.60 2.09
N ARG A 159 -33.86 -2.48 1.58
CA ARG A 159 -34.66 -1.32 1.16
C ARG A 159 -35.61 -1.66 0.02
N GLN A 160 -35.15 -2.41 -0.98
CA GLN A 160 -35.96 -2.85 -2.11
C GLN A 160 -37.12 -3.74 -1.67
N TYR A 161 -36.86 -4.67 -0.75
CA TYR A 161 -37.91 -5.52 -0.19
C TYR A 161 -38.96 -4.69 0.58
N GLN A 162 -38.54 -3.69 1.35
CA GLN A 162 -39.44 -2.80 2.09
C GLN A 162 -40.34 -1.94 1.18
N ILE A 163 -39.96 -1.68 -0.07
CA ILE A 163 -40.82 -0.97 -1.04
C ILE A 163 -42.08 -1.78 -1.35
N ILE A 164 -41.99 -3.11 -1.33
CA ILE A 164 -43.11 -4.02 -1.58
C ILE A 164 -43.87 -4.30 -0.31
N LYS A 165 -43.15 -4.56 0.79
CA LYS A 165 -43.71 -4.92 2.09
C LYS A 165 -43.19 -3.95 3.16
N PRO A 166 -43.81 -2.76 3.31
CA PRO A 166 -43.37 -1.76 4.28
C PRO A 166 -43.47 -2.20 5.74
N ASP A 167 -44.30 -3.21 6.00
CA ASP A 167 -44.57 -3.83 7.31
C ASP A 167 -43.73 -5.11 7.54
N ALA A 168 -42.72 -5.37 6.71
CA ALA A 168 -41.83 -6.52 6.86
C ALA A 168 -41.11 -6.51 8.22
N THR A 169 -41.03 -7.67 8.88
CA THR A 169 -40.25 -7.81 10.12
C THR A 169 -38.75 -7.89 9.81
N GLN A 170 -37.90 -7.64 10.80
CA GLN A 170 -36.46 -7.72 10.62
C GLN A 170 -36.00 -9.14 10.23
N GLU A 171 -36.66 -10.16 10.77
CA GLU A 171 -36.40 -11.56 10.44
C GLU A 171 -36.75 -11.87 8.97
N GLU A 172 -37.86 -11.32 8.46
CA GLU A 172 -38.23 -11.48 7.05
C GLU A 172 -37.24 -10.79 6.12
N ILE A 173 -36.79 -9.57 6.47
CA ILE A 173 -35.78 -8.84 5.70
C ILE A 173 -34.46 -9.62 5.65
N ASN A 174 -34.00 -10.13 6.80
CA ASN A 174 -32.77 -10.91 6.87
C ASN A 174 -32.88 -12.19 6.03
N ALA A 175 -34.00 -12.90 6.11
CA ALA A 175 -34.22 -14.10 5.30
C ALA A 175 -34.24 -13.80 3.79
N VAL A 176 -34.76 -12.65 3.39
CA VAL A 176 -34.75 -12.23 1.98
C VAL A 176 -33.34 -11.91 1.49
N VAL A 177 -32.54 -11.23 2.31
CA VAL A 177 -31.16 -10.88 2.00
C VAL A 177 -30.25 -12.12 1.96
N GLU A 178 -30.43 -13.04 2.90
CA GLU A 178 -29.59 -14.23 3.05
C GLU A 178 -29.96 -15.39 2.13
N ASP A 179 -31.24 -15.57 1.80
CA ASP A 179 -31.75 -16.74 1.08
C ASP A 179 -32.28 -16.38 -0.33
N GLY A 180 -32.10 -15.12 -0.76
CA GLY A 180 -32.62 -14.60 -2.03
C GLY A 180 -34.14 -14.44 -2.07
N GLY A 181 -34.83 -14.70 -0.95
CA GLY A 181 -36.19 -14.24 -0.67
C GLY A 181 -37.33 -14.85 -1.48
N THR A 182 -37.08 -15.81 -2.38
CA THR A 182 -38.08 -16.30 -3.35
C THR A 182 -39.40 -16.73 -2.70
N GLN A 183 -39.36 -17.42 -1.55
CA GLN A 183 -40.56 -17.88 -0.84
C GLN A 183 -41.33 -16.73 -0.16
N TYR A 184 -40.64 -15.87 0.58
CA TYR A 184 -41.25 -14.70 1.25
C TYR A 184 -41.82 -13.69 0.26
N PHE A 185 -41.20 -13.60 -0.92
CA PHE A 185 -41.62 -12.70 -1.96
C PHE A 185 -42.89 -13.15 -2.67
N GLN A 186 -43.04 -14.46 -2.94
CA GLN A 186 -44.29 -15.01 -3.48
C GLN A 186 -45.47 -14.75 -2.52
N GLN A 187 -45.23 -14.80 -1.21
CA GLN A 187 -46.25 -14.48 -0.22
C GLN A 187 -46.63 -12.98 -0.22
N ALA A 188 -45.63 -12.09 -0.32
CA ALA A 188 -45.86 -10.65 -0.44
C ALA A 188 -46.59 -10.26 -1.75
N LEU A 189 -46.33 -10.97 -2.85
CA LEU A 189 -47.02 -10.80 -4.14
C LEU A 189 -48.50 -11.20 -4.11
N LEU A 190 -48.88 -12.18 -3.28
CA LEU A 190 -50.27 -12.58 -3.10
C LEU A 190 -51.06 -11.56 -2.29
N GLN A 191 -50.39 -10.86 -1.37
CA GLN A 191 -51.00 -9.86 -0.48
C GLN A 191 -51.04 -8.46 -1.08
N SER A 192 -50.16 -8.14 -2.04
CA SER A 192 -50.06 -6.82 -2.66
C SER A 192 -50.85 -6.71 -3.98
N ASN A 193 -51.49 -5.55 -4.18
CA ASN A 193 -52.12 -5.19 -5.46
C ASN A 193 -51.09 -4.73 -6.53
N ARG A 194 -49.79 -4.72 -6.21
CA ARG A 194 -48.68 -4.15 -7.01
C ARG A 194 -47.85 -5.22 -7.73
N ARG A 195 -48.51 -6.19 -8.36
CA ARG A 195 -47.86 -7.39 -8.92
C ARG A 195 -46.79 -7.14 -9.98
N GLY A 196 -46.91 -6.06 -10.77
CA GLY A 196 -45.93 -5.71 -11.80
C GLY A 196 -44.63 -5.17 -11.23
N GLU A 197 -44.72 -4.16 -10.37
CA GLU A 197 -43.56 -3.55 -9.69
C GLU A 197 -42.86 -4.54 -8.77
N ALA A 198 -43.62 -5.43 -8.13
CA ALA A 198 -43.04 -6.46 -7.30
C ALA A 198 -42.23 -7.49 -8.12
N ARG A 199 -42.55 -7.82 -9.36
CA ARG A 199 -41.67 -8.73 -10.15
C ARG A 199 -40.29 -8.14 -10.41
N SER A 200 -40.21 -6.88 -10.84
CA SER A 200 -38.94 -6.21 -11.11
C SER A 200 -38.05 -6.12 -9.87
N VAL A 201 -38.65 -5.84 -8.72
CA VAL A 201 -37.93 -5.80 -7.43
C VAL A 201 -37.47 -7.20 -6.98
N LEU A 202 -38.20 -8.28 -7.33
CA LEU A 202 -37.72 -9.65 -7.06
C LEU A 202 -36.45 -9.92 -7.85
N ASP A 203 -36.46 -9.60 -9.13
CA ASP A 203 -35.32 -9.80 -10.01
C ASP A 203 -34.11 -9.01 -9.50
N GLU A 204 -34.33 -7.78 -9.03
CA GLU A 204 -33.27 -6.98 -8.41
C GLU A 204 -32.71 -7.66 -7.13
N VAL A 205 -33.57 -8.07 -6.20
CA VAL A 205 -33.16 -8.76 -4.97
C VAL A 205 -32.39 -10.05 -5.29
N GLN A 206 -32.81 -10.81 -6.30
CA GLN A 206 -32.12 -12.02 -6.74
C GLN A 206 -30.75 -11.72 -7.36
N VAL A 207 -30.62 -10.64 -8.15
CA VAL A 207 -29.33 -10.16 -8.64
C VAL A 207 -28.43 -9.80 -7.46
N ARG A 208 -28.92 -9.03 -6.48
CA ARG A 208 -28.14 -8.68 -5.27
C ARG A 208 -27.70 -9.92 -4.50
N HIS A 209 -28.58 -10.90 -4.34
CA HIS A 209 -28.25 -12.12 -3.64
C HIS A 209 -27.14 -12.91 -4.34
N ARG A 210 -27.18 -13.02 -5.68
CA ARG A 210 -26.08 -13.64 -6.44
C ARG A 210 -24.75 -12.91 -6.24
N GLU A 211 -24.77 -11.58 -6.24
CA GLU A 211 -23.57 -10.79 -5.97
C GLU A 211 -23.06 -10.95 -4.53
N LEU A 212 -23.95 -11.05 -3.54
CA LEU A 212 -23.59 -11.37 -2.15
C LEU A 212 -22.84 -12.72 -2.05
N LEU A 213 -23.32 -13.76 -2.73
CA LEU A 213 -22.67 -15.06 -2.76
C LEU A 213 -21.28 -15.00 -3.41
N LYS A 214 -21.12 -14.21 -4.49
CA LYS A 214 -19.82 -14.00 -5.13
C LYS A 214 -18.84 -13.31 -4.17
N MET A 215 -19.25 -12.21 -3.54
CA MET A 215 -18.43 -11.50 -2.56
C MET A 215 -18.05 -12.40 -1.37
N GLU A 216 -18.98 -13.23 -0.89
CA GLU A 216 -18.70 -14.23 0.16
C GLU A 216 -17.64 -15.25 -0.25
N LYS A 217 -17.74 -15.76 -1.47
CA LYS A 217 -16.72 -16.67 -2.03
C LYS A 217 -15.35 -15.98 -2.11
N THR A 218 -15.29 -14.75 -2.65
CA THR A 218 -14.05 -13.97 -2.74
C THR A 218 -13.46 -13.70 -1.36
N MET A 219 -14.28 -13.32 -0.37
CA MET A 219 -13.83 -13.12 1.01
C MET A 219 -13.26 -14.40 1.65
N ALA A 220 -13.85 -15.58 1.35
CA ALA A 220 -13.36 -16.86 1.83
C ALA A 220 -11.99 -17.19 1.21
N GLU A 221 -11.84 -17.00 -0.10
CA GLU A 221 -10.58 -17.20 -0.82
C GLU A 221 -9.47 -16.25 -0.33
N LEU A 222 -9.79 -14.97 -0.13
CA LEU A 222 -8.87 -13.98 0.43
C LEU A 222 -8.45 -14.35 1.86
N THR A 223 -9.38 -14.87 2.66
CA THR A 223 -9.08 -15.32 4.03
C THR A 223 -8.15 -16.52 4.01
N GLN A 224 -8.36 -17.48 3.12
CA GLN A 224 -7.44 -18.60 2.93
C GLN A 224 -6.05 -18.12 2.49
N LEU A 225 -6.00 -17.26 1.48
CA LEU A 225 -4.75 -16.67 1.00
C LEU A 225 -3.99 -15.91 2.09
N PHE A 226 -4.70 -15.16 2.92
CA PHE A 226 -4.12 -14.45 4.06
C PHE A 226 -3.45 -15.42 5.04
N HIS A 227 -4.14 -16.50 5.43
CA HIS A 227 -3.57 -17.52 6.31
C HIS A 227 -2.35 -18.21 5.66
N ASP A 228 -2.44 -18.56 4.37
CA ASP A 228 -1.33 -19.16 3.64
C ASP A 228 -0.08 -18.27 3.65
N MET A 229 -0.25 -16.94 3.59
CA MET A 229 0.85 -15.98 3.60
C MET A 229 1.35 -15.61 5.00
N GLU A 230 0.53 -15.80 6.04
CA GLU A 230 0.96 -15.71 7.44
C GLU A 230 1.74 -16.95 7.88
N GLU A 231 1.33 -18.15 7.46
CA GLU A 231 2.00 -19.41 7.81
C GLU A 231 3.45 -19.47 7.28
N LEU A 232 3.73 -18.82 6.14
CA LEU A 232 5.09 -18.71 5.58
C LEU A 232 6.11 -18.06 6.55
N VAL A 233 5.67 -17.38 7.60
CA VAL A 233 6.53 -16.80 8.64
C VAL A 233 7.05 -17.86 9.60
N ILE A 234 6.29 -18.94 9.85
CA ILE A 234 6.60 -19.90 10.92
C ILE A 234 7.76 -20.83 10.54
N GLU A 235 7.97 -21.11 9.25
CA GLU A 235 9.13 -21.88 8.79
C GLU A 235 10.47 -21.13 8.97
N GLN A 236 10.45 -19.84 9.32
CA GLN A 236 11.65 -18.99 9.44
C GLN A 236 12.09 -18.69 10.88
N ASP A 237 11.33 -19.12 11.90
CA ASP A 237 11.65 -18.85 13.31
C ASP A 237 12.71 -19.83 13.88
N GLN A 238 13.80 -20.03 13.14
CA GLN A 238 15.09 -20.42 13.72
C GLN A 238 15.85 -19.13 13.98
N PRO A 239 16.34 -18.87 15.20
CA PRO A 239 16.84 -17.57 15.59
C PRO A 239 18.05 -17.20 14.72
N ILE A 240 17.88 -16.20 13.84
CA ILE A 240 18.99 -15.47 13.25
C ILE A 240 19.64 -14.73 14.42
N GLN A 241 20.67 -15.36 14.99
CA GLN A 241 21.50 -14.74 16.01
C GLN A 241 22.18 -13.51 15.39
N HIS A 242 21.77 -12.35 15.89
CA HIS A 242 22.51 -11.10 16.02
C HIS A 242 23.30 -10.59 14.80
N ILE A 243 22.83 -9.48 14.26
CA ILE A 243 23.72 -8.41 13.79
C ILE A 243 23.55 -7.23 14.76
N GLU A 244 24.28 -7.30 15.88
CA GLU A 244 24.79 -6.11 16.57
C GLU A 244 26.28 -6.03 16.26
N GLU A 245 26.64 -5.73 15.01
CA GLU A 245 27.97 -5.19 14.76
C GLU A 245 27.97 -4.34 13.49
N GLN A 246 28.37 -3.07 13.68
CA GLN A 246 28.85 -2.14 12.65
C GLN A 246 27.83 -1.43 11.73
N VAL A 247 27.00 -0.58 12.35
CA VAL A 247 26.77 0.79 11.83
C VAL A 247 27.17 1.79 12.92
N GLY A 248 28.46 1.78 13.26
CA GLY A 248 29.12 2.95 13.80
C GLY A 248 29.56 3.82 12.62
N THR A 249 29.29 5.12 12.69
CA THR A 249 29.74 6.19 11.77
C THR A 249 29.08 6.30 10.38
N ALA A 250 27.80 6.73 10.34
CA ALA A 250 27.29 7.49 9.18
C ALA A 250 26.01 8.35 9.40
N GLN A 251 25.54 8.63 10.62
CA GLN A 251 24.36 9.50 10.78
C GLN A 251 24.36 10.28 12.10
N HIS A 252 25.04 11.44 12.11
CA HIS A 252 24.84 12.48 13.13
C HIS A 252 24.29 13.79 12.56
N ASP A 253 24.06 13.91 11.25
CA ASP A 253 23.48 15.11 10.69
C ASP A 253 22.07 14.82 10.17
N ILE A 254 21.14 15.70 10.55
CA ILE A 254 19.72 15.77 10.19
C ILE A 254 18.77 14.96 11.11
N GLU A 255 18.69 15.39 12.37
CA GLU A 255 17.48 15.19 13.20
C GLU A 255 17.08 16.50 13.89
N GLN A 256 16.82 17.55 13.10
CA GLN A 256 15.95 18.67 13.50
C GLN A 256 15.20 19.20 12.27
N GLY A 257 13.92 18.81 12.12
CA GLY A 257 13.16 19.11 10.92
C GLY A 257 11.66 18.82 10.97
N VAL A 258 10.96 19.29 12.02
CA VAL A 258 9.54 19.75 12.01
C VAL A 258 8.45 18.68 11.73
N GLY A 259 7.55 18.34 12.68
CA GLY A 259 6.29 19.07 12.94
C GLY A 259 5.37 19.03 11.71
N HIS A 260 4.17 18.44 11.70
CA HIS A 260 2.93 18.81 12.39
C HIS A 260 1.95 17.63 12.14
N THR A 261 1.15 17.12 13.07
CA THR A 261 -0.04 17.76 13.64
C THR A 261 -0.56 16.89 14.80
N ASP A 262 -0.33 17.31 16.06
CA ASP A 262 -1.33 17.07 17.14
C ASP A 262 -0.98 17.73 18.49
N LYS A 263 -0.53 18.99 18.49
CA LYS A 263 -0.45 19.79 19.74
C LYS A 263 -0.96 21.21 19.56
N ALA A 264 -2.07 21.36 18.84
CA ALA A 264 -2.84 22.60 18.80
C ALA A 264 -3.72 22.76 20.05
N VAL A 265 -3.10 22.84 21.25
CA VAL A 265 -3.68 23.44 22.48
C VAL A 265 -2.66 23.53 23.67
N SER A 266 -1.42 23.00 23.58
CA SER A 266 -0.44 23.13 24.70
C SER A 266 0.63 24.23 24.55
N SER A 267 0.69 24.94 23.42
CA SER A 267 1.70 26.00 23.17
C SER A 267 1.40 27.35 23.85
N ALA A 268 0.14 27.63 24.23
CA ALA A 268 -0.20 28.90 24.87
C ALA A 268 0.21 29.01 26.36
N ARG A 269 0.44 27.88 27.05
CA ARG A 269 0.85 27.87 28.48
C ARG A 269 2.36 27.94 28.69
N SER A 270 3.16 27.45 27.76
CA SER A 270 4.63 27.39 27.89
C SER A 270 5.34 28.71 27.57
N ALA A 271 4.77 29.52 26.66
CA ALA A 271 5.31 30.85 26.34
C ALA A 271 5.17 31.87 27.49
N ARG A 272 4.11 31.75 28.31
CA ARG A 272 3.90 32.64 29.47
C ARG A 272 4.90 32.39 30.60
N LYS A 273 5.28 31.12 30.84
CA LYS A 273 6.26 30.76 31.89
C LYS A 273 7.68 31.23 31.56
N LYS A 274 8.08 31.19 30.27
CA LYS A 274 9.42 31.63 29.82
C LYS A 274 9.58 33.16 29.86
N LYS A 275 8.53 33.93 29.57
CA LYS A 275 8.56 35.40 29.71
C LYS A 275 8.73 35.85 31.17
N ILE A 276 8.09 35.16 32.11
CA ILE A 276 8.21 35.45 33.55
C ILE A 276 9.64 35.13 34.05
N TRP A 277 10.23 34.02 33.62
CA TRP A 277 11.59 33.65 34.03
C TRP A 277 12.65 34.63 33.52
N CYS A 278 12.50 35.11 32.28
CA CYS A 278 13.40 36.11 31.70
C CYS A 278 13.27 37.48 32.41
N ALA A 279 12.05 37.88 32.80
CA ALA A 279 11.82 39.10 33.58
C ALA A 279 12.44 39.03 34.99
N VAL A 280 12.34 37.87 35.67
CA VAL A 280 12.95 37.67 37.00
C VAL A 280 14.48 37.77 36.93
N ILE A 281 15.11 37.18 35.91
CA ILE A 281 16.57 37.28 35.70
C ILE A 281 16.98 38.74 35.46
N CYS A 282 16.25 39.48 34.62
CA CYS A 282 16.56 40.89 34.36
C CYS A 282 16.48 41.75 35.63
N ILE A 283 15.48 41.51 36.50
CA ILE A 283 15.35 42.23 37.77
C ILE A 283 16.53 41.92 38.71
N ILE A 284 16.96 40.66 38.79
CA ILE A 284 18.13 40.27 39.60
C ILE A 284 19.41 40.96 39.08
N CYS A 285 19.62 41.02 37.76
CA CYS A 285 20.76 41.72 37.18
C CYS A 285 20.75 43.23 37.53
N ILE A 286 19.59 43.89 37.48
CA ILE A 286 19.47 45.30 37.85
C ILE A 286 19.81 45.52 39.33
N ILE A 287 19.34 44.64 40.22
CA ILE A 287 19.66 44.73 41.66
C ILE A 287 21.18 44.59 41.89
N ILE A 288 21.84 43.66 41.20
CA ILE A 288 23.29 43.48 41.31
C ILE A 288 24.02 44.74 40.86
N VAL A 289 23.61 45.37 39.77
CA VAL A 289 24.22 46.62 39.29
C VAL A 289 24.02 47.75 40.30
N VAL A 290 22.84 47.89 40.89
CA VAL A 290 22.59 48.90 41.93
C VAL A 290 23.46 48.68 43.16
N VAL A 291 23.63 47.43 43.61
CA VAL A 291 24.50 47.09 44.75
C VAL A 291 25.96 47.43 44.46
N ILE A 292 26.45 47.14 43.24
CA ILE A 292 27.82 47.48 42.83
C ILE A 292 28.01 49.00 42.82
N ILE A 293 27.06 49.75 42.26
CA ILE A 293 27.12 51.21 42.24
C ILE A 293 27.06 51.77 43.67
N ALA A 294 26.17 51.27 44.53
CA ALA A 294 26.07 51.70 45.92
C ALA A 294 27.34 51.39 46.73
N ALA A 295 27.98 50.24 46.52
CA ALA A 295 29.25 49.89 47.17
C ALA A 295 30.40 50.78 46.67
N TYR A 296 30.41 51.11 45.37
CA TYR A 296 31.41 51.97 44.75
C TYR A 296 31.30 53.43 45.23
N PHE A 297 30.08 53.96 45.33
CA PHE A 297 29.85 55.33 45.84
C PHE A 297 29.86 55.42 47.37
N GLY A 298 29.53 54.34 48.09
CA GLY A 298 29.62 54.24 49.55
C GLY A 298 31.06 54.12 50.07
N SER A 299 31.99 53.62 49.26
CA SER A 299 33.43 53.58 49.60
C SER A 299 34.17 54.88 49.29
N LYS A 300 33.46 55.92 48.82
CA LYS A 300 34.04 57.21 48.44
C LYS A 300 33.48 58.38 49.26
N LYS A 301 33.26 58.14 50.55
CA LYS A 301 32.96 59.18 51.55
C LYS A 301 33.88 59.04 52.74
#